data_AF-B0G1T6-F1
#
_entry.id   AF-B0G1T6-F1
#
_cell.length_a   1.000
_cell.length_b   1.000
_cell.length_c   1.000
_cell.angle_alpha   90.00
_cell.angle_beta   90.00
_cell.angle_gamma   90.00
#
_symmetry.space_group_name_H-M   'P 1'
#
loop_
_entity.id
_entity.type
_entity.pdbx_description
1 polymer ?
#
loop_
_entity_poly.entity_id
_entity_poly.type
_entity_poly.pdbx_seq_one_letter_code
_entity_poly.pdbx_strand_id
1 'polypeptide(L)'
;MDLSGIFQNNIVIVYFFMCLGLFMHDKMRECQKIAILYLVSFVACILRIIPIVQMTVAVIVIQFIYSEYLSEDSMKTKIITKVRYKILDYIFQFFINYATWMFVIALVLCSNRIGNKAGKYKYILLMMAAVLIFLLIQYIVSKKFEIKSVDKIYNYFEKYPINFMPSSIQEEKFTILSNMEDKSFFERKNTYNIFSLEFLKYKLEQSLGKKAKKKDQIILLKSYIKKSKNIRGYSTIEMQLLRTIALESGYTCVIRRKIFEFFYSKIIFSSLKQYYRAHQVVNWWDFKKYIIWLYYQCVPINVNGKQYDSIKSFINIKSVENWPLEKMFVAILALSGKCVNEKTLEIYADTITEYDLNIAVIEYLASNKDVHICDFEIERESIIKIENKKDVEEILEGKIENIEKMKCKVVDDFVKITMYCSGKINLKEIREQLGHALQINSDKIITLSEEL
;
A
#
# COMPACT_ATOMS: atom_id res chain seq x y z
N MET A 1 46.91 29.23 -18.70
CA MET A 1 45.59 29.50 -19.31
C MET A 1 44.99 30.64 -18.52
N ASP A 2 44.88 31.83 -19.13
CA ASP A 2 44.59 33.07 -18.42
C ASP A 2 43.10 33.12 -18.04
N LEU A 3 42.78 32.90 -16.76
CA LEU A 3 41.41 32.87 -16.23
C LEU A 3 40.67 34.19 -16.49
N SER A 4 41.40 35.30 -16.56
CA SER A 4 40.85 36.64 -16.81
C SER A 4 40.11 36.74 -18.16
N GLY A 5 40.68 36.17 -19.22
CA GLY A 5 40.10 36.19 -20.57
C GLY A 5 38.88 35.28 -20.74
N ILE A 6 38.80 34.17 -19.98
CA ILE A 6 37.64 33.25 -20.02
C ILE A 6 36.42 33.91 -19.33
N PHE A 7 36.64 34.63 -18.23
CA PHE A 7 35.56 35.23 -17.44
C PHE A 7 35.09 36.60 -17.95
N GLN A 8 35.96 37.39 -18.58
CA GLN A 8 35.57 38.71 -19.12
C GLN A 8 34.50 38.64 -20.21
N ASN A 9 34.49 37.58 -21.03
CA ASN A 9 33.55 37.45 -22.15
C ASN A 9 32.40 36.46 -21.92
N ASN A 10 32.38 35.71 -20.81
CA ASN A 10 31.35 34.70 -20.55
C ASN A 10 30.71 34.87 -19.18
N ILE A 11 29.83 35.87 -19.05
CA ILE A 11 29.09 36.16 -17.82
C ILE A 11 28.25 34.97 -17.31
N VAL A 12 27.82 34.10 -18.22
CA VAL A 12 27.11 32.84 -17.88
C VAL A 12 28.03 31.85 -17.15
N ILE A 13 29.31 31.81 -17.52
CA ILE A 13 30.31 30.94 -16.85
C ILE A 13 30.60 31.50 -15.46
N VAL A 14 30.78 32.82 -15.32
CA VAL A 14 30.92 33.47 -14.01
C VAL A 14 29.73 33.14 -13.11
N TYR A 15 28.51 33.28 -13.64
CA TYR A 15 27.28 32.94 -12.94
C TYR A 15 27.24 31.47 -12.51
N PHE A 16 27.61 30.54 -13.40
CA PHE A 16 27.66 29.12 -13.09
C PHE A 16 28.60 28.81 -11.91
N PHE A 17 29.82 29.36 -11.91
CA PHE A 17 30.76 29.16 -10.82
C PHE A 17 30.31 29.83 -9.51
N MET A 18 29.68 31.01 -9.58
CA MET A 18 29.05 31.63 -8.41
C MET A 18 27.98 30.71 -7.81
N CYS A 19 27.13 30.11 -8.63
CA CYS A 19 26.12 29.16 -8.17
C CYS A 19 26.73 27.89 -7.60
N LEU A 20 27.78 27.34 -8.22
CA LEU A 20 28.52 26.20 -7.65
C LEU A 20 29.08 26.54 -6.27
N GLY A 21 29.69 27.71 -6.11
CA GLY A 21 30.17 28.18 -4.80
C GLY A 21 29.06 28.26 -3.74
N LEU A 22 27.88 28.74 -4.13
CA LEU A 22 26.69 28.75 -3.25
C LEU A 22 26.28 27.32 -2.84
N PHE A 23 26.31 26.37 -3.77
CA PHE A 23 25.90 24.99 -3.50
C PHE A 23 26.89 24.21 -2.64
N MET A 24 28.18 24.53 -2.75
CA MET A 24 29.26 23.98 -1.92
C MET A 24 29.31 24.58 -0.50
N HIS A 25 28.40 25.49 -0.15
CA HIS A 25 28.40 26.13 1.16
C HIS A 25 27.64 25.28 2.20
N ASP A 26 28.38 24.60 3.08
CA ASP A 26 27.85 23.60 4.01
C ASP A 26 26.86 24.13 5.05
N LYS A 27 26.94 25.42 5.44
CA LYS A 27 26.06 25.97 6.49
C LYS A 27 24.64 26.27 6.02
N MET A 28 24.36 26.19 4.72
CA MET A 28 23.03 26.50 4.18
C MET A 28 22.25 25.21 3.90
N ARG A 29 20.97 25.19 4.29
CA ARG A 29 20.08 24.08 3.91
C ARG A 29 19.80 24.10 2.42
N GLU A 30 19.51 22.95 1.83
CA GLU A 30 19.21 22.83 0.40
C GLU A 30 18.11 23.80 -0.07
N CYS A 31 17.02 23.91 0.70
CA CYS A 31 15.93 24.84 0.39
C CYS A 31 16.36 26.30 0.35
N GLN A 32 17.32 26.69 1.20
CA GLN A 32 17.87 28.06 1.21
C GLN A 32 18.77 28.27 -0.02
N LYS A 33 19.61 27.28 -0.35
CA LYS A 33 20.45 27.30 -1.57
C LYS A 33 19.60 27.49 -2.83
N ILE A 34 18.50 26.73 -2.97
CA ILE A 34 17.57 26.83 -4.11
C ILE A 34 16.80 28.16 -4.12
N ALA A 35 16.35 28.64 -2.95
CA ALA A 35 15.66 29.94 -2.85
C ALA A 35 16.57 31.10 -3.28
N ILE A 36 17.83 31.09 -2.84
CA ILE A 36 18.83 32.08 -3.24
C ILE A 36 19.13 31.97 -4.74
N LEU A 37 19.28 30.75 -5.27
CA LEU A 37 19.46 30.52 -6.71
C LEU A 37 18.35 31.23 -7.50
N TYR A 38 17.08 31.03 -7.14
CA TYR A 38 15.96 31.68 -7.82
C TYR A 38 15.97 33.20 -7.67
N LEU A 39 16.25 33.72 -6.47
CA LEU A 39 16.28 35.16 -6.23
C LEU A 39 17.37 35.85 -7.06
N VAL A 40 18.60 35.33 -7.03
CA VAL A 40 19.73 35.87 -7.80
C VAL A 40 19.47 35.74 -9.30
N SER A 41 18.97 34.59 -9.76
CA SER A 41 18.60 34.38 -11.17
C SER A 41 17.56 35.38 -11.64
N PHE A 42 16.53 35.62 -10.82
CA PHE A 42 15.42 36.52 -11.15
C PHE A 42 15.89 37.97 -11.24
N VAL A 43 16.69 38.43 -10.27
CA VAL A 43 17.29 39.77 -10.28
C VAL A 43 18.20 39.96 -11.49
N ALA A 44 19.06 38.98 -11.81
CA ALA A 44 19.94 39.04 -12.98
C ALA A 44 19.17 39.15 -14.30
N CYS A 45 18.02 38.47 -14.42
CA CYS A 45 17.12 38.58 -15.57
C CYS A 45 16.44 39.96 -15.67
N ILE A 46 15.94 40.50 -14.55
CA ILE A 46 15.29 41.83 -14.52
C ILE A 46 16.28 42.93 -14.90
N LEU A 47 17.50 42.86 -14.36
CA LEU A 47 18.59 43.78 -14.68
C LEU A 47 19.17 43.57 -16.09
N ARG A 48 18.67 42.56 -16.83
CA ARG A 48 19.10 42.22 -18.20
C ARG A 48 20.59 41.90 -18.33
N ILE A 49 21.19 41.39 -17.25
CA ILE A 49 22.58 40.93 -17.23
C ILE A 49 22.71 39.63 -18.04
N ILE A 50 21.74 38.72 -17.87
CA ILE A 50 21.69 37.42 -18.56
C ILE A 50 20.34 37.27 -19.28
N PRO A 51 20.32 36.88 -20.57
CA PRO A 51 19.10 36.57 -21.30
C PRO A 51 18.27 35.47 -20.62
N ILE A 52 16.95 35.64 -20.61
CA ILE A 52 15.99 34.74 -19.94
C ILE A 52 16.15 33.27 -20.35
N VAL A 53 16.34 33.00 -21.65
CA VAL A 53 16.49 31.62 -22.15
C VAL A 53 17.76 30.98 -21.58
N GLN A 54 18.87 31.71 -21.58
CA GLN A 54 20.14 31.24 -21.04
C GLN A 54 20.05 31.02 -19.53
N MET A 55 19.41 31.93 -18.79
CA MET A 55 19.19 31.78 -17.35
C MET A 55 18.33 30.55 -17.03
N THR A 56 17.23 30.33 -17.75
CA THR A 56 16.37 29.16 -17.55
C THR A 56 17.15 27.85 -17.75
N VAL A 57 17.93 27.76 -18.82
CA VAL A 57 18.76 26.57 -19.10
C VAL A 57 19.82 26.40 -18.01
N ALA A 58 20.51 27.48 -17.62
CA ALA A 58 21.53 27.44 -16.58
C ALA A 58 20.97 26.94 -15.24
N VAL A 59 19.84 27.50 -14.79
CA VAL A 59 19.18 27.08 -13.54
C VAL A 59 18.82 25.61 -13.57
N ILE A 60 18.21 25.12 -14.66
CA ILE A 60 17.83 23.71 -14.80
C ILE A 60 19.07 22.80 -14.74
N VAL A 61 20.13 23.13 -15.47
CA VAL A 61 21.37 22.34 -15.52
C VAL A 61 22.06 22.32 -14.16
N ILE A 62 22.23 23.49 -13.54
CA ILE A 62 22.88 23.61 -12.21
C ILE A 62 22.10 22.81 -11.17
N GLN A 63 20.77 22.95 -11.17
CA GLN A 63 19.92 22.25 -10.22
C GLN A 63 19.94 20.73 -10.43
N PHE A 64 19.98 20.27 -11.68
CA PHE A 64 20.13 18.84 -11.99
C PHE A 64 21.48 18.30 -11.50
N ILE A 65 22.57 19.00 -11.79
CA ILE A 65 23.91 18.61 -11.34
C ILE A 65 23.97 18.57 -9.82
N TYR A 66 23.44 19.62 -9.17
CA TYR A 66 23.38 19.70 -7.71
C TYR A 66 22.57 18.55 -7.10
N SER A 67 21.34 18.33 -7.56
CA SER A 67 20.44 17.29 -7.03
C SER A 67 20.98 15.87 -7.24
N GLU A 68 21.59 15.58 -8.39
CA GLU A 68 21.88 14.20 -8.79
C GLU A 68 23.34 13.77 -8.63
N TYR A 69 24.28 14.72 -8.51
CA TYR A 69 25.71 14.43 -8.49
C TYR A 69 26.47 15.13 -7.37
N LEU A 70 26.08 16.35 -6.98
CA LEU A 70 26.71 17.10 -5.89
C LEU A 70 25.89 17.08 -4.59
N SER A 71 24.88 16.21 -4.52
CA SER A 71 24.09 16.03 -3.31
C SER A 71 24.96 15.42 -2.20
N GLU A 72 24.74 15.87 -0.97
CA GLU A 72 25.40 15.34 0.23
C GLU A 72 24.99 13.87 0.51
N ASP A 73 23.95 13.36 -0.16
CA ASP A 73 23.42 12.01 -0.01
C ASP A 73 24.31 10.95 -0.70
N SER A 74 25.17 10.33 0.10
CA SER A 74 26.20 9.43 -0.40
C SER A 74 25.62 8.14 -0.98
N MET A 75 24.58 7.57 -0.35
CA MET A 75 23.94 6.34 -0.80
C MET A 75 23.07 6.55 -2.02
N LYS A 76 22.50 7.75 -2.22
CA LYS A 76 21.80 8.09 -3.47
C LYS A 76 22.69 7.83 -4.68
N THR A 77 23.94 8.30 -4.66
CA THR A 77 24.86 8.16 -5.79
C THR A 77 25.30 6.71 -6.01
N LYS A 78 25.47 5.94 -4.93
CA LYS A 78 25.88 4.52 -4.98
C LYS A 78 24.75 3.59 -5.45
N ILE A 79 23.52 3.83 -5.02
CA ILE A 79 22.38 2.97 -5.31
C ILE A 79 21.74 3.36 -6.66
N ILE A 80 21.42 4.64 -6.85
CA ILE A 80 20.71 5.14 -8.05
C ILE A 80 21.70 5.43 -9.18
N THR A 81 22.22 4.36 -9.77
CA THR A 81 23.25 4.43 -10.83
C THR A 81 22.66 4.67 -12.23
N LYS A 82 21.40 4.27 -12.46
CA LYS A 82 20.76 4.38 -13.77
C LYS A 82 20.39 5.83 -14.10
N VAL A 83 20.92 6.36 -15.20
CA VAL A 83 20.64 7.73 -15.68
C VAL A 83 19.14 8.02 -15.80
N ARG A 84 18.35 7.07 -16.34
CA ARG A 84 16.88 7.24 -16.43
C ARG A 84 16.20 7.46 -15.07
N TYR A 85 16.76 6.90 -13.99
CA TYR A 85 16.21 7.08 -12.64
C TYR A 85 16.64 8.42 -12.04
N LYS A 86 17.88 8.88 -12.30
CA LYS A 86 18.31 10.25 -11.98
C LYS A 86 17.44 11.31 -12.68
N ILE A 87 17.11 11.09 -13.96
CA ILE A 87 16.21 11.99 -14.71
C ILE A 87 14.81 11.99 -14.08
N LEU A 88 14.25 10.81 -13.77
CA LEU A 88 12.93 10.72 -13.14
C LEU A 88 12.89 11.34 -11.75
N ASP A 89 13.94 11.15 -10.96
CA ASP A 89 14.12 11.79 -9.65
C ASP A 89 14.14 13.32 -9.80
N TYR A 90 14.97 13.84 -10.71
CA TYR A 90 15.01 15.27 -10.97
C TYR A 90 13.68 15.84 -11.48
N ILE A 91 12.96 15.14 -12.36
CA ILE A 91 11.62 15.56 -12.81
C ILE A 91 10.69 15.70 -11.60
N PHE A 92 10.72 14.75 -10.67
CA PHE A 92 9.94 14.84 -9.44
C PHE A 92 10.37 16.06 -8.61
N GLN A 93 11.67 16.26 -8.40
CA GLN A 93 12.21 17.41 -7.66
C GLN A 93 11.79 18.73 -8.31
N PHE A 94 11.88 18.85 -9.64
CA PHE A 94 11.52 20.02 -10.43
C PHE A 94 10.05 20.42 -10.23
N PHE A 95 9.13 19.46 -10.30
CA PHE A 95 7.70 19.75 -10.21
C PHE A 95 7.19 19.91 -8.77
N ILE A 96 7.70 19.07 -7.86
CA ILE A 96 7.11 18.92 -6.51
C ILE A 96 7.94 19.68 -5.47
N ASN A 97 9.22 19.38 -5.31
CA ASN A 97 10.01 19.91 -4.19
C ASN A 97 10.48 21.34 -4.45
N TYR A 98 11.04 21.59 -5.62
CA TYR A 98 11.62 22.88 -5.98
C TYR A 98 10.68 23.79 -6.77
N ALA A 99 9.54 23.25 -7.24
CA ALA A 99 8.51 23.96 -8.03
C ALA A 99 9.10 24.89 -9.11
N THR A 100 10.16 24.45 -9.79
CA THR A 100 10.94 25.23 -10.76
C THR A 100 10.09 25.73 -11.92
N TRP A 101 9.00 25.04 -12.26
CA TRP A 101 8.02 25.51 -13.24
C TRP A 101 7.42 26.88 -12.89
N MET A 102 7.21 27.20 -11.60
CA MET A 102 6.74 28.53 -11.18
C MET A 102 7.78 29.61 -11.46
N PHE A 103 9.06 29.28 -11.24
CA PHE A 103 10.18 30.16 -11.58
C PHE A 103 10.24 30.42 -13.08
N VAL A 104 10.09 29.37 -13.91
CA VAL A 104 10.05 29.51 -15.37
C VAL A 104 8.88 30.39 -15.80
N ILE A 105 7.68 30.24 -15.21
CA ILE A 105 6.54 31.12 -15.48
C ILE A 105 6.87 32.58 -15.11
N ALA A 106 7.46 32.82 -13.94
CA ALA A 106 7.85 34.16 -13.51
C ALA A 106 8.84 34.80 -14.49
N LEU A 107 9.84 34.05 -14.98
CA LEU A 107 10.76 34.52 -16.01
C LEU A 107 10.06 34.83 -17.34
N VAL A 108 9.11 33.99 -17.74
CA VAL A 108 8.34 34.20 -18.97
C VAL A 108 7.53 35.51 -18.89
N LEU A 109 6.92 35.82 -17.74
CA LEU A 109 6.21 37.09 -17.50
C LEU A 109 7.14 38.31 -17.62
N CYS A 110 8.42 38.17 -17.28
CA CYS A 110 9.44 39.21 -17.44
C CYS A 110 9.95 39.37 -18.90
N SER A 111 9.53 38.51 -19.84
CA SER A 111 10.02 38.54 -21.22
C SER A 111 9.58 39.79 -21.96
N ASN A 112 10.51 40.44 -22.67
CA ASN A 112 10.22 41.58 -23.55
C ASN A 112 9.16 41.24 -24.60
N ARG A 113 9.11 40.00 -25.10
CA ARG A 113 8.08 39.59 -26.07
C ARG A 113 6.68 39.68 -25.49
N ILE A 114 6.51 39.26 -24.24
CA ILE A 114 5.21 39.30 -23.55
C ILE A 114 4.91 40.72 -23.09
N GLY A 115 5.89 41.41 -22.50
CA GLY A 115 5.76 42.80 -22.08
C GLY A 115 5.37 43.74 -23.21
N ASN A 116 5.94 43.55 -24.41
CA ASN A 116 5.59 44.35 -25.59
C ASN A 116 4.17 44.09 -26.08
N LYS A 117 3.70 42.83 -26.06
CA LYS A 117 2.30 42.48 -26.37
C LYS A 117 1.33 43.05 -25.34
N ALA A 118 1.74 43.14 -24.08
CA ALA A 118 0.93 43.67 -22.99
C ALA A 118 0.87 45.20 -22.94
N GLY A 119 1.77 45.90 -23.65
CA GLY A 119 1.81 47.36 -23.73
C GLY A 119 1.82 48.02 -22.34
N LYS A 120 0.74 48.76 -22.03
CA LYS A 120 0.58 49.49 -20.75
C LYS A 120 0.57 48.57 -19.52
N TYR A 121 0.21 47.30 -19.67
CA TYR A 121 0.13 46.33 -18.57
C TYR A 121 1.46 45.67 -18.22
N LYS A 122 2.57 46.06 -18.87
CA LYS A 122 3.91 45.49 -18.62
C LYS A 122 4.33 45.56 -17.15
N TYR A 123 4.04 46.67 -16.47
CA TYR A 123 4.38 46.83 -15.04
C TYR A 123 3.57 45.89 -14.14
N ILE A 124 2.31 45.61 -14.50
CA ILE A 124 1.47 44.64 -13.79
C ILE A 124 2.06 43.23 -13.93
N LEU A 125 2.49 42.85 -15.12
CA LEU A 125 3.14 41.54 -15.34
C LEU A 125 4.42 41.38 -14.51
N LEU A 126 5.21 42.44 -14.37
CA LEU A 126 6.42 42.44 -13.54
C LEU A 126 6.07 42.27 -12.06
N MET A 127 5.04 42.96 -11.56
CA MET A 127 4.52 42.79 -10.21
C MET A 127 4.03 41.37 -9.96
N MET A 128 3.28 40.79 -10.90
CA MET A 128 2.84 39.39 -10.83
C MET A 128 4.03 38.43 -10.77
N ALA A 129 5.07 38.66 -11.56
CA ALA A 129 6.29 37.85 -11.53
C ALA A 129 6.99 37.92 -10.16
N ALA A 130 7.11 39.11 -9.58
CA ALA A 130 7.70 39.30 -8.25
C ALA A 130 6.89 38.59 -7.15
N VAL A 131 5.56 38.69 -7.20
CA VAL A 131 4.66 37.97 -6.29
C VAL A 131 4.80 36.45 -6.45
N LEU A 132 4.90 35.94 -7.69
CA LEU A 132 5.13 34.52 -7.94
C LEU A 132 6.45 34.02 -7.35
N ILE A 133 7.54 34.80 -7.46
CA ILE A 133 8.83 34.47 -6.85
C ILE A 133 8.72 34.47 -5.32
N PHE A 134 8.04 35.45 -4.73
CA PHE A 134 7.82 35.49 -3.28
C PHE A 134 7.05 34.24 -2.79
N LEU A 135 5.94 33.90 -3.47
CA LEU A 135 5.16 32.70 -3.17
C LEU A 135 5.98 31.41 -3.37
N LEU A 136 6.84 31.37 -4.39
CA LEU A 136 7.75 30.25 -4.64
C LEU A 136 8.76 30.07 -3.50
N ILE A 137 9.38 31.14 -3.03
CA ILE A 137 10.33 31.09 -1.91
C ILE A 137 9.60 30.60 -0.65
N GLN A 138 8.43 31.17 -0.34
CA GLN A 138 7.63 30.74 0.81
C GLN A 138 7.23 29.27 0.70
N TYR A 139 6.89 28.82 -0.51
CA TYR A 139 6.57 27.43 -0.80
C TYR A 139 7.74 26.48 -0.47
N ILE A 140 8.95 26.80 -0.92
CA ILE A 140 10.14 25.96 -0.74
C ILE A 140 10.60 25.96 0.73
N VAL A 141 10.53 27.10 1.40
CA VAL A 141 10.99 27.23 2.80
C VAL A 141 10.02 26.57 3.78
N SER A 142 8.71 26.61 3.52
CA SER A 142 7.69 26.09 4.45
C SER A 142 7.61 24.55 4.54
N LYS A 143 8.26 23.80 3.64
CA LYS A 143 8.39 22.32 3.66
C LYS A 143 7.15 21.55 4.16
N LYS A 144 5.97 21.82 3.61
CA LYS A 144 4.73 21.06 3.97
C LYS A 144 4.77 19.57 3.62
N PHE A 145 5.73 19.16 2.79
CA PHE A 145 5.94 17.79 2.35
C PHE A 145 7.43 17.55 2.28
N GLU A 146 7.91 16.54 3.02
CA GLU A 146 9.34 16.25 3.14
C GLU A 146 9.59 14.75 3.07
N ILE A 147 10.56 14.39 2.23
CA ILE A 147 11.03 13.01 2.03
C ILE A 147 12.40 12.91 2.70
N LYS A 148 12.64 11.78 3.37
CA LYS A 148 13.97 11.44 3.90
C LYS A 148 14.99 11.31 2.77
N SER A 149 16.26 11.59 3.08
CA SER A 149 17.37 11.26 2.18
C SER A 149 17.43 9.76 1.93
N VAL A 150 18.00 9.37 0.78
CA VAL A 150 18.24 7.97 0.43
C VAL A 150 19.14 7.30 1.46
N ASP A 151 20.14 7.99 2.03
CA ASP A 151 20.89 7.53 3.20
C ASP A 151 19.98 7.09 4.35
N LYS A 152 19.05 7.95 4.79
CA LYS A 152 18.12 7.64 5.88
C LYS A 152 17.16 6.50 5.52
N ILE A 153 16.72 6.42 4.27
CA ILE A 153 15.91 5.29 3.78
C ILE A 153 16.74 4.01 3.84
N TYR A 154 18.02 4.08 3.45
CA TYR A 154 18.93 2.94 3.43
C TYR A 154 19.22 2.39 4.81
N ASN A 155 19.30 3.25 5.84
CA ASN A 155 19.44 2.80 7.23
C ASN A 155 18.33 1.82 7.67
N TYR A 156 17.12 1.90 7.10
CA TYR A 156 16.08 0.90 7.36
C TYR A 156 16.39 -0.46 6.73
N PHE A 157 16.98 -0.47 5.53
CA PHE A 157 17.43 -1.69 4.87
C PHE A 157 18.66 -2.29 5.57
N GLU A 158 19.54 -1.47 6.15
CA GLU A 158 20.66 -1.95 6.97
C GLU A 158 20.22 -2.51 8.32
N LYS A 159 19.21 -1.92 8.95
CA LYS A 159 18.63 -2.43 10.21
C LYS A 159 18.04 -3.83 10.02
N TYR A 160 17.50 -4.11 8.83
CA TYR A 160 16.87 -5.38 8.47
C TYR A 160 17.45 -5.85 7.13
N PRO A 161 18.69 -6.35 7.12
CA PRO A 161 19.36 -6.71 5.88
C PRO A 161 18.81 -8.02 5.33
N ILE A 162 18.86 -8.18 4.00
CA ILE A 162 18.20 -9.32 3.31
C ILE A 162 18.76 -10.69 3.71
N ASN A 163 20.03 -10.76 4.09
CA ASN A 163 20.68 -11.96 4.59
C ASN A 163 20.17 -12.38 5.98
N PHE A 164 19.48 -11.51 6.72
CA PHE A 164 18.86 -11.84 8.01
C PHE A 164 17.41 -12.31 7.87
N MET A 165 16.84 -12.27 6.66
CA MET A 165 15.54 -12.88 6.42
C MET A 165 15.66 -14.40 6.63
N PRO A 166 14.92 -14.99 7.58
CA PRO A 166 15.01 -16.42 7.82
C PRO A 166 14.54 -17.22 6.60
N SER A 167 15.31 -18.25 6.24
CA SER A 167 14.98 -19.14 5.12
C SER A 167 13.83 -20.09 5.41
N SER A 168 13.50 -20.29 6.68
CA SER A 168 12.47 -21.19 7.21
C SER A 168 11.07 -20.58 7.25
N ILE A 169 10.87 -19.34 6.79
CA ILE A 169 9.53 -18.74 6.75
C ILE A 169 8.67 -19.50 5.73
N GLN A 170 7.58 -20.06 6.23
CA GLN A 170 6.53 -20.72 5.47
C GLN A 170 5.95 -19.81 4.37
N GLU A 171 5.68 -20.38 3.19
CA GLU A 171 5.24 -19.60 2.01
C GLU A 171 3.90 -18.92 2.27
N GLU A 172 3.00 -19.59 3.02
CA GLU A 172 1.66 -19.08 3.37
C GLU A 172 1.74 -17.71 4.04
N LYS A 173 2.76 -17.50 4.87
CA LYS A 173 2.96 -16.24 5.59
C LYS A 173 3.24 -15.09 4.65
N PHE A 174 3.96 -15.34 3.56
CA PHE A 174 4.20 -14.33 2.55
C PHE A 174 2.98 -14.11 1.64
N THR A 175 2.30 -15.18 1.26
CA THR A 175 1.20 -15.14 0.29
C THR A 175 -0.08 -14.56 0.89
N ILE A 176 -0.36 -14.75 2.18
CA ILE A 176 -1.56 -14.18 2.82
C ILE A 176 -1.59 -12.64 2.74
N LEU A 177 -0.46 -11.96 2.97
CA LEU A 177 -0.36 -10.51 2.82
C LEU A 177 -0.60 -10.11 1.35
N SER A 178 0.01 -10.83 0.42
CA SER A 178 -0.18 -10.59 -1.01
C SER A 178 -1.64 -10.77 -1.42
N ASN A 179 -2.31 -11.84 -0.97
CA ASN A 179 -3.68 -12.15 -1.36
C ASN A 179 -4.67 -11.08 -0.89
N MET A 180 -4.39 -10.44 0.25
CA MET A 180 -5.26 -9.43 0.85
C MET A 180 -5.00 -8.01 0.34
N GLU A 181 -3.73 -7.60 0.20
CA GLU A 181 -3.35 -6.22 -0.14
C GLU A 181 -3.00 -6.02 -1.62
N ASP A 182 -2.35 -7.00 -2.26
CA ASP A 182 -1.91 -6.90 -3.65
C ASP A 182 -1.72 -8.28 -4.30
N LYS A 183 -2.82 -8.86 -4.82
CA LYS A 183 -2.84 -10.21 -5.42
C LYS A 183 -1.82 -10.38 -6.56
N SER A 184 -1.41 -9.29 -7.21
CA SER A 184 -0.47 -9.32 -8.33
C SER A 184 1.00 -9.28 -7.90
N PHE A 185 1.28 -9.08 -6.60
CA PHE A 185 2.61 -8.75 -6.12
C PHE A 185 3.66 -9.78 -6.52
N PHE A 186 3.41 -11.09 -6.35
CA PHE A 186 4.37 -12.14 -6.72
C PHE A 186 4.50 -12.35 -8.22
N GLU A 187 3.44 -12.11 -9.00
CA GLU A 187 3.46 -12.28 -10.45
C GLU A 187 4.25 -11.19 -11.19
N ARG A 188 4.25 -9.95 -10.67
CA ARG A 188 4.92 -8.78 -11.26
C ARG A 188 6.45 -8.85 -11.20
N LYS A 189 7.14 -9.55 -12.10
CA LYS A 189 8.60 -9.80 -12.01
C LYS A 189 9.47 -8.55 -11.88
N ASN A 190 9.14 -7.46 -12.59
CA ASN A 190 10.03 -6.29 -12.68
C ASN A 190 9.37 -4.96 -12.29
N THR A 191 8.11 -5.01 -11.85
CA THR A 191 7.30 -3.81 -11.70
C THR A 191 6.89 -3.64 -10.26
N TYR A 192 6.92 -2.39 -9.81
CA TYR A 192 6.67 -2.01 -8.42
C TYR A 192 5.43 -1.11 -8.29
N ASN A 193 4.62 -1.02 -9.37
CA ASN A 193 3.46 -0.14 -9.44
C ASN A 193 2.35 -0.69 -10.36
N ILE A 194 1.15 -0.13 -10.16
CA ILE A 194 -0.12 -0.56 -10.78
C ILE A 194 -0.23 -0.15 -12.25
N PHE A 195 0.48 0.89 -12.69
CA PHE A 195 0.47 1.31 -14.10
C PHE A 195 1.43 0.55 -14.99
N SER A 196 2.01 -0.54 -14.49
CA SER A 196 2.91 -1.36 -15.27
C SER A 196 2.18 -2.25 -16.27
N LEU A 197 2.83 -2.52 -17.41
CA LEU A 197 2.30 -3.44 -18.41
C LEU A 197 2.12 -4.86 -17.84
N GLU A 198 2.96 -5.27 -16.88
CA GLU A 198 2.81 -6.55 -16.17
C GLU A 198 1.52 -6.60 -15.34
N PHE A 199 1.20 -5.53 -14.60
CA PHE A 199 -0.06 -5.45 -13.84
C PHE A 199 -1.30 -5.44 -14.75
N LEU A 200 -1.25 -4.65 -15.83
CA LEU A 200 -2.33 -4.62 -16.82
C LEU A 200 -2.53 -5.99 -17.47
N LYS A 201 -1.44 -6.69 -17.80
CA LYS A 201 -1.47 -8.03 -18.36
C LYS A 201 -2.13 -9.03 -17.40
N TYR A 202 -1.74 -9.03 -16.12
CA TYR A 202 -2.39 -9.87 -15.09
C TYR A 202 -3.91 -9.63 -15.03
N LYS A 203 -4.33 -8.38 -14.91
CA LYS A 203 -5.75 -8.00 -14.87
C LYS A 203 -6.52 -8.40 -16.13
N LEU A 204 -5.88 -8.31 -17.30
CA LEU A 204 -6.48 -8.72 -18.56
C LEU A 204 -6.62 -10.24 -18.67
N GLU A 205 -5.62 -10.98 -18.23
CA GLU A 205 -5.68 -12.44 -18.18
C GLU A 205 -6.79 -12.91 -17.23
N GLN A 206 -6.98 -12.22 -16.10
CA GLN A 206 -8.07 -12.47 -15.14
C GLN A 206 -9.45 -12.09 -15.71
N SER A 207 -9.56 -11.02 -16.51
CA SER A 207 -10.85 -10.47 -16.97
C SER A 207 -11.32 -11.02 -18.32
N LEU A 208 -10.42 -11.43 -19.21
CA LEU A 208 -10.73 -11.73 -20.62
C LEU A 208 -10.05 -13.03 -21.12
N GLY A 209 -9.29 -13.71 -20.27
CA GLY A 209 -8.46 -14.85 -20.66
C GLY A 209 -7.27 -14.48 -21.56
N LYS A 210 -6.45 -15.48 -21.93
CA LYS A 210 -5.13 -15.33 -22.60
C LYS A 210 -5.14 -14.66 -24.00
N LYS A 211 -6.28 -14.17 -24.51
CA LYS A 211 -6.46 -13.62 -25.88
C LYS A 211 -6.80 -12.11 -25.94
N ALA A 212 -6.34 -11.31 -24.98
CA ALA A 212 -6.60 -9.86 -24.99
C ALA A 212 -5.80 -9.11 -26.08
N LYS A 213 -6.45 -8.23 -26.86
CA LYS A 213 -5.80 -7.40 -27.89
C LYS A 213 -5.23 -6.11 -27.28
N LYS A 214 -4.26 -5.46 -27.95
CA LYS A 214 -3.69 -4.15 -27.55
C LYS A 214 -4.72 -3.03 -27.37
N LYS A 215 -5.85 -3.07 -28.09
CA LYS A 215 -6.95 -2.10 -27.92
C LYS A 215 -7.66 -2.26 -26.57
N ASP A 216 -7.80 -3.49 -26.08
CA ASP A 216 -8.46 -3.80 -24.81
C ASP A 216 -7.63 -3.29 -23.62
N GLN A 217 -6.30 -3.34 -23.72
CA GLN A 217 -5.36 -2.74 -22.76
C GLN A 217 -5.61 -1.24 -22.56
N ILE A 218 -5.82 -0.49 -23.65
CA ILE A 218 -5.99 0.97 -23.60
C ILE A 218 -7.36 1.34 -22.99
N ILE A 219 -8.41 0.57 -23.30
CA ILE A 219 -9.75 0.78 -22.75
C ILE A 219 -9.76 0.50 -21.25
N LEU A 220 -9.11 -0.59 -20.81
CA LEU A 220 -8.97 -0.92 -19.39
C LEU A 220 -8.15 0.13 -18.65
N LEU A 221 -7.03 0.58 -19.22
CA LEU A 221 -6.22 1.67 -18.66
C LEU A 221 -7.04 2.96 -18.48
N LYS A 222 -7.82 3.35 -19.49
CA LYS A 222 -8.71 4.53 -19.41
C LYS A 222 -9.78 4.35 -18.33
N SER A 223 -10.37 3.16 -18.23
CA SER A 223 -11.36 2.85 -17.18
C SER A 223 -10.72 2.91 -15.78
N TYR A 224 -9.46 2.49 -15.66
CA TYR A 224 -8.68 2.53 -14.42
C TYR A 224 -8.35 3.96 -14.00
N ILE A 225 -7.83 4.78 -14.92
CA ILE A 225 -7.58 6.22 -14.68
C ILE A 225 -8.89 6.93 -14.29
N LYS A 226 -10.01 6.55 -14.89
CA LYS A 226 -11.34 7.11 -14.57
C LYS A 226 -11.84 6.67 -13.19
N LYS A 227 -11.64 5.40 -12.81
CA LYS A 227 -11.98 4.86 -11.47
C LYS A 227 -11.01 5.30 -10.37
N SER A 228 -9.74 5.55 -10.71
CA SER A 228 -8.70 6.04 -9.79
C SER A 228 -8.89 7.52 -9.41
N LYS A 229 -9.90 8.20 -9.96
CA LYS A 229 -10.35 9.50 -9.43
C LYS A 229 -10.81 9.40 -7.97
N ASN A 230 -11.22 8.21 -7.51
CA ASN A 230 -11.36 7.87 -6.10
C ASN A 230 -10.06 7.19 -5.63
N ILE A 231 -9.13 7.96 -5.04
CA ILE A 231 -7.73 7.61 -4.72
C ILE A 231 -7.56 6.52 -3.61
N ARG A 232 -8.60 5.75 -3.27
CA ARG A 232 -8.51 4.65 -2.28
C ARG A 232 -8.40 3.30 -2.99
N GLY A 233 -7.49 2.43 -2.52
CA GLY A 233 -7.39 1.02 -2.96
C GLY A 233 -6.38 0.68 -4.06
N TYR A 234 -5.45 1.58 -4.41
CA TYR A 234 -4.48 1.39 -5.51
C TYR A 234 -3.01 1.60 -5.07
N SER A 235 -2.65 1.30 -3.83
CA SER A 235 -1.24 1.29 -3.42
C SER A 235 -0.75 -0.14 -3.32
N THR A 236 0.31 -0.45 -4.06
CA THR A 236 1.00 -1.73 -3.94
C THR A 236 1.73 -1.82 -2.60
N ILE A 237 2.09 -3.04 -2.19
CA ILE A 237 2.89 -3.30 -0.98
C ILE A 237 4.15 -2.41 -0.96
N GLU A 238 4.81 -2.25 -2.11
CA GLU A 238 6.03 -1.45 -2.23
C GLU A 238 5.76 0.05 -2.02
N MET A 239 4.68 0.57 -2.59
CA MET A 239 4.26 1.96 -2.40
C MET A 239 3.93 2.24 -0.93
N GLN A 240 3.22 1.31 -0.29
CA GLN A 240 2.86 1.42 1.12
C GLN A 240 4.09 1.36 2.03
N LEU A 241 5.00 0.41 1.79
CA LEU A 241 6.25 0.28 2.52
C LEU A 241 7.11 1.54 2.38
N LEU A 242 7.30 2.02 1.15
CA LEU A 242 8.10 3.20 0.90
C LEU A 242 7.52 4.43 1.60
N ARG A 243 6.20 4.62 1.55
CA ARG A 243 5.54 5.70 2.29
C ARG A 243 5.92 5.70 3.77
N THR A 244 5.95 4.53 4.40
CA THR A 244 6.28 4.40 5.81
C THR A 244 7.74 4.70 6.11
N ILE A 245 8.68 4.16 5.33
CA ILE A 245 10.10 4.30 5.63
C ILE A 245 10.67 5.65 5.18
N ALA A 246 10.13 6.25 4.12
CA ALA A 246 10.74 7.38 3.42
C ALA A 246 10.03 8.74 3.63
N LEU A 247 8.78 8.77 4.09
CA LEU A 247 8.08 10.05 4.30
C LEU A 247 8.37 10.59 5.70
N GLU A 248 8.93 11.80 5.78
CA GLU A 248 9.19 12.51 7.03
C GLU A 248 7.94 13.30 7.47
N SER A 249 7.36 14.07 6.53
CA SER A 249 6.19 14.90 6.78
C SER A 249 5.30 15.05 5.54
N GLY A 250 4.04 15.49 5.73
CA GLY A 250 3.11 15.69 4.62
C GLY A 250 2.22 14.49 4.29
N TYR A 251 1.91 13.65 5.28
CA TYR A 251 0.91 12.57 5.15
C TYR A 251 -0.45 13.10 4.69
N THR A 252 -0.82 14.35 4.99
CA THR A 252 -2.06 14.98 4.54
C THR A 252 -2.01 15.46 3.08
N CYS A 253 -0.82 15.60 2.48
CA CYS A 253 -0.63 16.02 1.09
C CYS A 253 -0.87 14.86 0.10
N VAL A 254 -2.11 14.36 0.03
CA VAL A 254 -2.49 13.11 -0.66
C VAL A 254 -1.93 13.00 -2.08
N ILE A 255 -2.07 14.05 -2.90
CA ILE A 255 -1.65 14.01 -4.32
C ILE A 255 -0.13 13.89 -4.43
N ARG A 256 0.63 14.75 -3.73
CA ARG A 256 2.10 14.76 -3.75
C ARG A 256 2.66 13.46 -3.23
N ARG A 257 2.09 12.98 -2.12
CA ARG A 257 2.43 11.69 -1.52
C ARG A 257 2.21 10.55 -2.51
N LYS A 258 1.09 10.50 -3.24
CA LYS A 258 0.83 9.44 -4.22
C LYS A 258 1.77 9.49 -5.42
N ILE A 259 2.09 10.68 -5.91
CA ILE A 259 3.09 10.86 -6.97
C ILE A 259 4.46 10.35 -6.48
N PHE A 260 4.85 10.72 -5.27
CA PHE A 260 6.08 10.23 -4.63
C PHE A 260 6.10 8.70 -4.53
N GLU A 261 5.08 8.10 -3.90
CA GLU A 261 4.93 6.65 -3.75
C GLU A 261 5.10 5.94 -5.10
N PHE A 262 4.52 6.49 -6.16
CA PHE A 262 4.52 5.90 -7.49
C PHE A 262 5.88 5.93 -8.19
N PHE A 263 6.57 7.07 -8.16
CA PHE A 263 7.88 7.22 -8.80
C PHE A 263 8.98 6.53 -7.98
N TYR A 264 9.02 6.79 -6.68
CA TYR A 264 10.14 6.35 -5.85
C TYR A 264 10.08 4.88 -5.49
N SER A 265 8.91 4.23 -5.44
CA SER A 265 8.86 2.77 -5.23
C SER A 265 9.65 2.07 -6.34
N LYS A 266 9.44 2.49 -7.59
CA LYS A 266 10.18 1.96 -8.72
C LYS A 266 11.67 2.33 -8.66
N ILE A 267 12.01 3.60 -8.39
CA ILE A 267 13.40 4.06 -8.37
C ILE A 267 14.18 3.34 -7.26
N ILE A 268 13.70 3.37 -6.02
CA ILE A 268 14.40 2.82 -4.85
C ILE A 268 14.50 1.30 -4.95
N PHE A 269 13.40 0.56 -5.09
CA PHE A 269 13.46 -0.90 -5.05
C PHE A 269 14.17 -1.51 -6.26
N SER A 270 14.03 -0.93 -7.46
CA SER A 270 14.81 -1.39 -8.62
C SER A 270 16.32 -1.16 -8.43
N SER A 271 16.68 -0.01 -7.88
CA SER A 271 18.09 0.38 -7.70
C SER A 271 18.72 -0.43 -6.57
N LEU A 272 17.98 -0.65 -5.47
CA LEU A 272 18.42 -1.48 -4.35
C LEU A 272 18.62 -2.94 -4.77
N LYS A 273 17.67 -3.53 -5.51
CA LYS A 273 17.81 -4.90 -6.04
C LYS A 273 19.04 -5.03 -6.94
N GLN A 274 19.28 -4.03 -7.80
CA GLN A 274 20.47 -4.01 -8.66
C GLN A 274 21.75 -3.87 -7.84
N TYR A 275 21.75 -3.01 -6.82
CA TYR A 275 22.87 -2.81 -5.91
C TYR A 275 23.23 -4.12 -5.18
N TYR A 276 22.25 -4.82 -4.61
CA TYR A 276 22.46 -6.13 -3.96
C TYR A 276 22.99 -7.19 -4.92
N ARG A 277 22.44 -7.24 -6.15
CA ARG A 277 22.95 -8.15 -7.19
C ARG A 277 24.40 -7.85 -7.56
N ALA A 278 24.76 -6.57 -7.72
CA ALA A 278 26.11 -6.16 -8.11
C ALA A 278 27.15 -6.45 -7.01
N HIS A 279 26.76 -6.34 -5.73
CA HIS A 279 27.61 -6.62 -4.58
C HIS A 279 27.49 -8.08 -4.08
N GLN A 280 26.84 -8.95 -4.86
CA GLN A 280 26.68 -10.37 -4.54
C GLN A 280 26.11 -10.64 -3.12
N VAL A 281 25.19 -9.79 -2.67
CA VAL A 281 24.56 -9.94 -1.34
C VAL A 281 23.78 -11.24 -1.29
N VAL A 282 23.98 -12.04 -0.24
CA VAL A 282 23.28 -13.32 -0.06
C VAL A 282 21.75 -13.12 -0.11
N ASN A 283 21.04 -14.05 -0.74
CA ASN A 283 19.57 -14.05 -0.90
C ASN A 283 19.00 -12.91 -1.76
N TRP A 284 19.82 -12.19 -2.54
CA TRP A 284 19.32 -11.12 -3.44
C TRP A 284 18.26 -11.59 -4.45
N TRP A 285 18.22 -12.88 -4.78
CA TRP A 285 17.23 -13.47 -5.69
C TRP A 285 15.82 -13.47 -5.09
N ASP A 286 15.69 -13.60 -3.76
CA ASP A 286 14.41 -13.60 -3.02
C ASP A 286 13.94 -12.20 -2.60
N PHE A 287 14.35 -11.17 -3.37
CA PHE A 287 14.09 -9.78 -3.05
C PHE A 287 12.61 -9.45 -2.79
N LYS A 288 11.65 -10.13 -3.43
CA LYS A 288 10.22 -9.91 -3.18
C LYS A 288 9.77 -10.40 -1.81
N LYS A 289 10.21 -11.59 -1.40
CA LYS A 289 9.96 -12.12 -0.06
C LYS A 289 10.59 -11.19 0.98
N TYR A 290 11.79 -10.67 0.68
CA TYR A 290 12.43 -9.66 1.51
C TYR A 290 11.60 -8.37 1.67
N ILE A 291 10.98 -7.85 0.61
CA ILE A 291 10.10 -6.67 0.72
C ILE A 291 8.92 -6.94 1.65
N ILE A 292 8.29 -8.11 1.56
CA ILE A 292 7.20 -8.50 2.47
C ILE A 292 7.71 -8.67 3.91
N TRP A 293 8.84 -9.35 4.08
CA TRP A 293 9.43 -9.51 5.40
C TRP A 293 9.74 -8.16 6.06
N LEU A 294 10.31 -7.22 5.30
CA LEU A 294 10.56 -5.85 5.75
C LEU A 294 9.26 -5.09 6.06
N TYR A 295 8.20 -5.35 5.30
CA TYR A 295 6.86 -4.81 5.57
C TYR A 295 6.39 -5.19 6.98
N TYR A 296 6.58 -6.45 7.38
CA TYR A 296 6.22 -6.90 8.73
C TYR A 296 7.01 -6.20 9.84
N GLN A 297 8.25 -5.79 9.57
CA GLN A 297 9.12 -5.14 10.56
C GLN A 297 8.80 -3.66 10.78
N CYS A 298 8.18 -2.99 9.81
CA CYS A 298 8.20 -1.52 9.74
C CYS A 298 6.83 -0.86 9.58
N VAL A 299 5.80 -1.57 9.12
CA VAL A 299 4.52 -0.93 8.80
C VAL A 299 3.60 -0.87 10.01
N PRO A 300 3.21 0.34 10.48
CA PRO A 300 2.37 0.48 11.64
C PRO A 300 0.96 0.01 11.35
N ILE A 301 0.31 -0.55 12.37
CA ILE A 301 -1.07 -1.03 12.30
C ILE A 301 -1.89 -0.47 13.46
N ASN A 302 -3.20 -0.35 13.25
CA ASN A 302 -4.13 0.02 14.30
C ASN A 302 -5.14 -1.11 14.48
N VAL A 303 -5.02 -1.81 15.61
CA VAL A 303 -5.95 -2.87 16.00
C VAL A 303 -6.78 -2.33 17.16
N ASN A 304 -8.08 -2.19 16.96
CA ASN A 304 -9.04 -1.76 17.99
C ASN A 304 -8.72 -0.43 18.68
N GLY A 305 -8.23 0.54 17.92
CA GLY A 305 -7.85 1.85 18.46
C GLY A 305 -6.48 1.88 19.13
N LYS A 306 -5.79 0.75 19.27
CA LYS A 306 -4.41 0.67 19.75
C LYS A 306 -3.45 0.67 18.56
N GLN A 307 -2.55 1.65 18.55
CA GLN A 307 -1.54 1.80 17.52
C GLN A 307 -0.30 0.97 17.88
N TYR A 308 0.17 0.18 16.91
CA TYR A 308 1.40 -0.60 16.99
C TYR A 308 2.38 -0.09 15.93
N ASP A 309 3.67 -0.06 16.27
CA ASP A 309 4.71 0.44 15.37
C ASP A 309 4.94 -0.48 14.15
N SER A 310 4.60 -1.75 14.29
CA SER A 310 4.75 -2.77 13.26
C SER A 310 3.82 -3.98 13.46
N ILE A 311 3.63 -4.78 12.42
CA ILE A 311 3.00 -6.11 12.52
C ILE A 311 3.76 -6.99 13.53
N LYS A 312 5.09 -6.96 13.50
CA LYS A 312 5.93 -7.67 14.49
C LYS A 312 5.62 -7.26 15.93
N SER A 313 5.44 -5.97 16.19
CA SER A 313 5.14 -5.49 17.55
C SER A 313 3.77 -5.93 18.05
N PHE A 314 2.78 -6.06 17.17
CA PHE A 314 1.47 -6.59 17.53
C PHE A 314 1.51 -8.10 17.79
N ILE A 315 2.19 -8.85 16.92
CA ILE A 315 2.29 -10.30 17.07
C ILE A 315 3.10 -10.65 18.33
N ASN A 316 4.15 -9.86 18.61
CA ASN A 316 5.02 -9.96 19.79
C ASN A 316 5.72 -11.32 19.92
N ILE A 317 6.04 -11.95 18.78
CA ILE A 317 6.83 -13.18 18.70
C ILE A 317 8.13 -12.87 17.95
N LYS A 318 9.27 -13.28 18.52
CA LYS A 318 10.61 -12.96 17.98
C LYS A 318 10.80 -13.45 16.54
N SER A 319 10.42 -14.69 16.26
CA SER A 319 10.63 -15.36 14.97
C SER A 319 9.35 -15.38 14.14
N VAL A 320 9.43 -14.96 12.88
CA VAL A 320 8.29 -14.91 11.95
C VAL A 320 7.76 -16.31 11.64
N GLU A 321 8.63 -17.32 11.69
CA GLU A 321 8.33 -18.73 11.50
C GLU A 321 7.32 -19.25 12.52
N ASN A 322 7.24 -18.64 13.70
CA ASN A 322 6.35 -19.06 14.78
C ASN A 322 5.08 -18.20 14.88
N TRP A 323 4.87 -17.28 13.94
CA TRP A 323 3.68 -16.42 13.94
C TRP A 323 2.42 -17.21 13.58
N PRO A 324 1.35 -17.17 14.41
CA PRO A 324 0.05 -17.75 14.06
C PRO A 324 -0.56 -17.07 12.85
N LEU A 325 -1.11 -17.85 11.91
CA LEU A 325 -1.68 -17.33 10.66
C LEU A 325 -2.91 -16.45 10.92
N GLU A 326 -3.75 -16.80 11.90
CA GLU A 326 -4.92 -16.03 12.30
C GLU A 326 -4.53 -14.66 12.86
N LYS A 327 -3.47 -14.61 13.67
CA LYS A 327 -2.93 -13.34 14.20
C LYS A 327 -2.30 -12.49 13.09
N MET A 328 -1.65 -13.12 12.11
CA MET A 328 -1.19 -12.41 10.91
C MET A 328 -2.35 -11.86 10.08
N PHE A 329 -3.41 -12.64 9.88
CA PHE A 329 -4.60 -12.22 9.14
C PHE A 329 -5.26 -10.99 9.78
N VAL A 330 -5.46 -11.00 11.10
CA VAL A 330 -5.98 -9.84 11.85
C VAL A 330 -5.07 -8.62 11.70
N ALA A 331 -3.75 -8.82 11.80
CA ALA A 331 -2.78 -7.74 11.63
C ALA A 331 -2.82 -7.11 10.22
N ILE A 332 -3.04 -7.94 9.20
CA ILE A 332 -3.14 -7.50 7.80
C ILE A 332 -4.47 -6.77 7.56
N LEU A 333 -5.59 -7.26 8.09
CA LEU A 333 -6.87 -6.55 8.03
C LEU A 333 -6.78 -5.14 8.63
N ALA A 334 -6.05 -5.00 9.74
CA ALA A 334 -5.83 -3.75 10.43
C ALA A 334 -5.08 -2.69 9.60
N LEU A 335 -4.32 -3.08 8.56
CA LEU A 335 -3.63 -2.15 7.65
C LEU A 335 -4.61 -1.27 6.87
N SER A 336 -5.75 -1.86 6.51
CA SER A 336 -6.83 -1.18 5.80
C SER A 336 -7.68 -0.28 6.72
N GLY A 337 -7.41 -0.28 8.02
CA GLY A 337 -8.26 0.36 9.04
C GLY A 337 -9.65 -0.28 9.14
N LYS A 338 -9.79 -1.52 8.66
CA LYS A 338 -11.04 -2.29 8.74
C LYS A 338 -11.08 -2.98 10.10
N CYS A 339 -12.22 -2.89 10.78
CA CYS A 339 -12.51 -3.75 11.92
C CYS A 339 -12.91 -5.14 11.42
N VAL A 340 -12.62 -6.17 12.20
CA VAL A 340 -13.15 -7.51 11.94
C VAL A 340 -14.66 -7.47 12.22
N ASN A 341 -15.43 -7.82 11.20
CA ASN A 341 -16.87 -8.00 11.24
C ASN A 341 -17.27 -8.95 10.12
N GLU A 342 -18.50 -9.47 10.20
CA GLU A 342 -19.08 -10.43 9.25
C GLU A 342 -18.83 -10.03 7.79
N LYS A 343 -19.14 -8.79 7.42
CA LYS A 343 -18.91 -8.26 6.06
C LYS A 343 -17.44 -8.30 5.61
N THR A 344 -16.50 -8.07 6.53
CA THR A 344 -15.07 -8.13 6.22
C THR A 344 -14.61 -9.57 6.07
N LEU A 345 -15.13 -10.48 6.90
CA LEU A 345 -14.86 -11.91 6.79
C LEU A 345 -15.40 -12.48 5.47
N GLU A 346 -16.60 -12.09 5.06
CA GLU A 346 -17.17 -12.44 3.74
C GLU A 346 -16.27 -12.00 2.57
N ILE A 347 -15.73 -10.77 2.61
CA ILE A 347 -14.84 -10.26 1.56
C ILE A 347 -13.57 -11.11 1.41
N TYR A 348 -13.10 -11.70 2.51
CA TYR A 348 -11.87 -12.51 2.55
C TYR A 348 -12.14 -14.00 2.77
N ALA A 349 -13.38 -14.48 2.54
CA ALA A 349 -13.77 -15.87 2.75
C ALA A 349 -12.90 -16.86 1.95
N ASP A 350 -12.55 -16.50 0.70
CA ASP A 350 -11.62 -17.29 -0.13
C ASP A 350 -10.26 -17.47 0.57
N THR A 351 -9.73 -16.40 1.17
CA THR A 351 -8.44 -16.42 1.88
C THR A 351 -8.55 -17.21 3.19
N ILE A 352 -9.65 -17.05 3.93
CA ILE A 352 -9.90 -17.82 5.16
C ILE A 352 -9.92 -19.33 4.86
N THR A 353 -10.60 -19.72 3.78
CA THR A 353 -10.71 -21.12 3.35
C THR A 353 -9.38 -21.65 2.79
N GLU A 354 -8.67 -20.86 1.98
CA GLU A 354 -7.39 -21.24 1.36
C GLU A 354 -6.32 -21.59 2.40
N TYR A 355 -6.30 -20.89 3.54
CA TYR A 355 -5.30 -21.07 4.60
C TYR A 355 -5.84 -21.76 5.86
N ASP A 356 -7.04 -22.35 5.79
CA ASP A 356 -7.70 -23.06 6.91
C ASP A 356 -7.71 -22.24 8.22
N LEU A 357 -8.12 -20.97 8.13
CA LEU A 357 -8.11 -20.06 9.27
C LEU A 357 -9.37 -20.24 10.13
N ASN A 358 -9.21 -20.35 11.44
CA ASN A 358 -10.33 -20.44 12.36
C ASN A 358 -10.98 -19.04 12.59
N ILE A 359 -12.27 -18.94 12.29
CA ILE A 359 -13.03 -17.67 12.36
C ILE A 359 -13.21 -17.21 13.81
N ALA A 360 -13.58 -18.09 14.76
CA ALA A 360 -13.71 -17.69 16.17
C ALA A 360 -12.41 -17.17 16.76
N VAL A 361 -11.26 -17.76 16.39
CA VAL A 361 -9.94 -17.27 16.80
C VAL A 361 -9.68 -15.88 16.22
N ILE A 362 -10.03 -15.63 14.96
CA ILE A 362 -9.93 -14.31 14.33
C ILE A 362 -10.78 -13.27 15.06
N GLU A 363 -12.05 -13.59 15.36
CA GLU A 363 -12.98 -12.71 16.05
C GLU A 363 -12.55 -12.44 17.50
N TYR A 364 -12.04 -13.46 18.18
CA TYR A 364 -11.47 -13.35 19.52
C TYR A 364 -10.25 -12.41 19.54
N LEU A 365 -9.29 -12.63 18.64
CA LEU A 365 -8.10 -11.79 18.50
C LEU A 365 -8.44 -10.35 18.13
N ALA A 366 -9.53 -10.16 17.40
CA ALA A 366 -10.03 -8.85 17.00
C ALA A 366 -10.95 -8.20 18.04
N SER A 367 -11.30 -8.86 19.13
CA SER A 367 -12.11 -8.28 20.22
C SER A 367 -11.28 -8.04 21.49
N ASN A 368 -10.27 -8.88 21.77
CA ASN A 368 -9.45 -8.77 22.97
C ASN A 368 -8.23 -7.85 22.83
N LYS A 369 -8.00 -7.03 23.88
CA LYS A 369 -7.04 -5.93 23.85
C LYS A 369 -5.58 -6.33 24.09
N ASP A 370 -5.30 -7.47 24.71
CA ASP A 370 -3.94 -7.93 25.00
C ASP A 370 -3.93 -9.45 25.25
N VAL A 371 -3.46 -10.25 24.29
CA VAL A 371 -3.24 -11.70 24.48
C VAL A 371 -1.74 -12.00 24.37
N HIS A 372 -1.16 -12.46 25.49
CA HIS A 372 0.20 -13.01 25.57
C HIS A 372 0.20 -14.50 25.21
N ILE A 373 1.28 -14.97 24.59
CA ILE A 373 1.32 -16.24 23.82
C ILE A 373 1.17 -17.51 24.68
N CYS A 374 1.59 -17.50 25.95
CA CYS A 374 1.42 -18.66 26.82
C CYS A 374 -0.05 -18.99 27.06
N ASP A 375 -0.93 -18.00 26.93
CA ASP A 375 -2.37 -18.19 27.00
C ASP A 375 -2.97 -18.49 25.63
N PHE A 376 -2.33 -18.10 24.51
CA PHE A 376 -2.90 -18.22 23.16
C PHE A 376 -3.02 -19.65 22.64
N GLU A 377 -2.01 -20.53 22.83
CA GLU A 377 -2.14 -21.93 22.37
C GLU A 377 -3.16 -22.70 23.21
N ILE A 378 -3.19 -22.45 24.52
CA ILE A 378 -4.15 -23.02 25.46
C ILE A 378 -5.57 -22.47 25.21
N GLU A 379 -5.70 -21.18 24.91
CA GLU A 379 -6.97 -20.53 24.53
C GLU A 379 -7.43 -20.95 23.14
N ARG A 380 -6.52 -21.13 22.17
CA ARG A 380 -6.87 -21.64 20.84
C ARG A 380 -7.43 -23.05 20.95
N GLU A 381 -6.78 -23.93 21.70
CA GLU A 381 -7.31 -25.28 21.95
C GLU A 381 -8.63 -25.25 22.74
N SER A 382 -8.80 -24.33 23.69
CA SER A 382 -10.05 -24.22 24.47
C SER A 382 -11.20 -23.64 23.64
N ILE A 383 -10.95 -22.64 22.79
CA ILE A 383 -11.92 -22.07 21.84
C ILE A 383 -12.33 -23.12 20.80
N ILE A 384 -11.38 -23.85 20.21
CA ILE A 384 -11.68 -24.95 19.28
C ILE A 384 -12.52 -26.03 19.97
N LYS A 385 -12.24 -26.35 21.24
CA LYS A 385 -13.07 -27.28 22.03
C LYS A 385 -14.47 -26.73 22.32
N ILE A 386 -14.62 -25.42 22.54
CA ILE A 386 -15.91 -24.76 22.78
C ILE A 386 -16.74 -24.70 21.51
N GLU A 387 -16.15 -24.36 20.35
CA GLU A 387 -16.84 -24.39 19.05
C GLU A 387 -17.35 -25.80 18.73
N ASN A 388 -16.47 -26.81 18.81
CA ASN A 388 -16.87 -28.20 18.58
C ASN A 388 -18.01 -28.64 19.52
N LYS A 389 -18.06 -28.10 20.75
CA LYS A 389 -19.14 -28.38 21.71
C LYS A 389 -20.44 -27.66 21.34
N LYS A 390 -20.37 -26.40 20.87
CA LYS A 390 -21.53 -25.65 20.38
C LYS A 390 -22.13 -26.26 19.13
N ASP A 391 -21.31 -26.69 18.17
CA ASP A 391 -21.79 -27.36 16.96
C ASP A 391 -22.53 -28.67 17.31
N VAL A 392 -22.04 -29.41 18.31
CA VAL A 392 -22.73 -30.59 18.84
C VAL A 392 -24.04 -30.22 19.53
N GLU A 393 -24.07 -29.15 20.34
CA GLU A 393 -25.30 -28.67 21.00
C GLU A 393 -26.34 -28.18 19.97
N GLU A 394 -25.95 -27.50 18.89
CA GLU A 394 -26.86 -27.03 17.83
C GLU A 394 -27.42 -28.21 16.99
N ILE A 395 -26.59 -29.23 16.72
CA ILE A 395 -27.06 -30.49 16.12
C ILE A 395 -28.07 -31.20 17.04
N LEU A 396 -27.81 -31.22 18.35
CA LEU A 396 -28.71 -31.81 19.35
C LEU A 396 -30.03 -31.05 19.44
N GLU A 397 -30.02 -29.72 19.47
CA GLU A 397 -31.22 -28.89 19.48
C GLU A 397 -32.05 -29.08 18.20
N GLY A 398 -31.41 -29.13 17.03
CA GLY A 398 -32.09 -29.43 15.77
C GLY A 398 -32.69 -30.84 15.71
N LYS A 399 -32.04 -31.83 16.34
CA LYS A 399 -32.61 -33.18 16.50
C LYS A 399 -33.79 -33.18 17.49
N ILE A 400 -33.71 -32.44 18.59
CA ILE A 400 -34.78 -32.31 19.60
C ILE A 400 -36.01 -31.62 18.99
N GLU A 401 -35.84 -30.53 18.23
CA GLU A 401 -36.94 -29.84 17.56
C GLU A 401 -37.66 -30.73 16.53
N ASN A 402 -36.90 -31.57 15.81
CA ASN A 402 -37.46 -32.58 14.91
C ASN A 402 -38.25 -33.66 15.65
N ILE A 403 -37.78 -34.11 16.83
CA ILE A 403 -38.49 -35.05 17.69
C ILE A 403 -39.81 -34.43 18.21
N GLU A 404 -39.80 -33.16 18.60
CA GLU A 404 -41.01 -32.45 19.03
C GLU A 404 -42.02 -32.27 17.89
N LYS A 405 -41.57 -31.93 16.68
CA LYS A 405 -42.43 -31.89 15.48
C LYS A 405 -43.04 -33.24 15.15
N MET A 406 -42.29 -34.34 15.31
CA MET A 406 -42.83 -35.69 15.15
C MET A 406 -43.87 -36.03 16.22
N LYS A 407 -43.65 -35.65 17.48
CA LYS A 407 -44.64 -35.82 18.56
C LYS A 407 -45.94 -35.05 18.27
N CYS A 408 -45.84 -33.79 17.84
CA CYS A 408 -47.01 -33.00 17.46
C CYS A 408 -47.79 -33.65 16.30
N LYS A 409 -47.08 -34.19 15.30
CA LYS A 409 -47.72 -34.89 14.17
C LYS A 409 -48.41 -36.19 14.59
N VAL A 410 -47.81 -36.96 15.50
CA VAL A 410 -48.43 -38.17 16.07
C VAL A 410 -49.68 -37.81 16.87
N VAL A 411 -49.65 -36.72 17.64
CA VAL A 411 -50.83 -36.22 18.37
C VAL A 411 -51.93 -35.76 17.41
N ASP A 412 -51.60 -35.03 16.34
CA ASP A 412 -52.57 -34.62 15.32
C ASP A 412 -53.19 -35.81 14.58
N ASP A 413 -52.39 -36.82 14.25
CA ASP A 413 -52.88 -38.05 13.63
C ASP A 413 -53.78 -38.83 14.61
N PHE A 414 -53.46 -38.84 15.91
CA PHE A 414 -54.29 -39.44 16.95
C PHE A 414 -55.62 -38.69 17.15
N VAL A 415 -55.61 -37.36 17.07
CA VAL A 415 -56.80 -36.49 17.14
C VAL A 415 -57.68 -36.69 15.90
N LYS A 416 -57.10 -36.81 14.70
CA LYS A 416 -57.84 -37.16 13.47
C LYS A 416 -58.49 -38.53 13.56
N ILE A 417 -57.79 -39.52 14.11
CA ILE A 417 -58.32 -40.88 14.32
C ILE A 417 -59.48 -40.86 15.33
N THR A 418 -59.34 -40.13 16.45
CA THR A 418 -60.44 -40.01 17.44
C THR A 418 -61.64 -39.26 16.89
N MET A 419 -61.44 -38.23 16.06
CA MET A 419 -62.53 -37.57 15.33
C MET A 419 -63.21 -38.51 14.33
N TYR A 420 -62.47 -39.41 13.68
CA TYR A 420 -63.01 -40.43 12.75
C TYR A 420 -63.77 -41.55 13.48
N CYS A 421 -63.38 -41.91 14.71
CA CYS A 421 -64.09 -42.90 15.53
C CYS A 421 -65.49 -42.43 15.97
N SER A 422 -65.83 -41.15 15.81
CA SER A 422 -67.16 -40.58 16.09
C SER A 422 -68.26 -41.00 15.10
N GLY A 423 -67.93 -41.74 14.02
CA GLY A 423 -68.92 -42.17 13.03
C GLY A 423 -68.50 -43.42 12.27
N LYS A 424 -68.95 -44.59 12.76
CA LYS A 424 -69.09 -45.92 12.09
C LYS A 424 -68.01 -46.33 11.07
N ILE A 425 -67.20 -47.37 11.38
CA ILE A 425 -66.95 -48.62 10.59
C ILE A 425 -65.63 -49.36 10.97
N ASN A 426 -65.71 -50.71 10.87
CA ASN A 426 -64.75 -51.84 10.73
C ASN A 426 -63.34 -51.85 11.40
N LEU A 427 -63.18 -52.72 12.40
CA LEU A 427 -61.98 -52.95 13.24
C LEU A 427 -60.81 -53.69 12.56
N LYS A 428 -60.99 -54.29 11.38
CA LYS A 428 -59.97 -55.17 10.78
C LYS A 428 -58.90 -54.40 9.96
N GLU A 429 -59.30 -53.32 9.29
CA GLU A 429 -58.40 -52.46 8.49
C GLU A 429 -57.52 -51.54 9.37
N ILE A 430 -58.05 -51.15 10.53
CA ILE A 430 -57.35 -50.30 11.51
C ILE A 430 -56.15 -51.03 12.12
N ARG A 431 -56.23 -52.35 12.33
CA ARG A 431 -55.17 -53.13 12.99
C ARG A 431 -53.93 -53.31 12.12
N GLU A 432 -54.09 -53.38 10.79
CA GLU A 432 -52.97 -53.45 9.83
C GLU A 432 -52.29 -52.09 9.64
N GLN A 433 -53.06 -50.99 9.60
CA GLN A 433 -52.48 -49.65 9.49
C GLN A 433 -51.81 -49.19 10.81
N LEU A 434 -52.37 -49.52 11.98
CA LEU A 434 -51.73 -49.24 13.28
C LEU A 434 -50.43 -50.03 13.46
N GLY A 435 -50.39 -51.30 13.04
CA GLY A 435 -49.21 -52.15 13.17
C GLY A 435 -48.02 -51.59 12.39
N HIS A 436 -48.25 -51.15 11.15
CA HIS A 436 -47.19 -50.59 10.31
C HIS A 436 -46.73 -49.18 10.76
N ALA A 437 -47.63 -48.31 11.21
CA ALA A 437 -47.29 -46.94 11.61
C ALA A 437 -46.56 -46.88 12.96
N LEU A 438 -46.93 -47.73 13.92
CA LEU A 438 -46.26 -47.81 15.23
C LEU A 438 -44.86 -48.41 15.12
N GLN A 439 -44.67 -49.39 14.24
CA GLN A 439 -43.38 -50.06 14.03
C GLN A 439 -42.38 -49.15 13.29
N ILE A 440 -42.82 -48.41 12.27
CA ILE A 440 -41.97 -47.44 11.56
C ILE A 440 -41.51 -46.29 12.48
N ASN A 441 -42.38 -45.84 13.40
CA ASN A 441 -42.03 -44.79 14.35
C ASN A 441 -41.19 -45.31 15.53
N SER A 442 -41.40 -46.55 16.02
CA SER A 442 -40.52 -47.10 17.06
C SER A 442 -39.12 -47.33 16.54
N ASP A 443 -38.97 -47.89 15.34
CA ASP A 443 -37.66 -48.20 14.76
C ASP A 443 -36.87 -46.91 14.46
N LYS A 444 -37.54 -45.85 13.98
CA LYS A 444 -36.88 -44.54 13.79
C LYS A 444 -36.50 -43.84 15.09
N ILE A 445 -37.31 -43.96 16.15
CA ILE A 445 -36.99 -43.39 17.46
C ILE A 445 -35.84 -44.16 18.12
N ILE A 446 -35.79 -45.49 17.98
CA ILE A 446 -34.69 -46.33 18.47
C ILE A 446 -33.39 -46.00 17.71
N THR A 447 -33.45 -45.86 16.38
CA THR A 447 -32.28 -45.48 15.58
C THR A 447 -31.75 -44.08 15.98
N LEU A 448 -32.64 -43.12 16.21
CA LEU A 448 -32.26 -41.77 16.69
C LEU A 448 -31.74 -41.77 18.13
N SER A 449 -32.16 -42.72 18.97
CA SER A 449 -31.67 -42.93 20.35
C SER A 449 -30.31 -43.62 20.39
N GLU A 450 -29.94 -44.39 19.36
CA GLU A 450 -28.64 -45.04 19.24
C GLU A 450 -27.59 -44.14 18.56
N GLU A 451 -28.03 -43.13 17.79
CA GLU A 451 -27.19 -42.08 17.18
C GLU A 451 -26.97 -40.84 18.08
N LEU A 452 -27.60 -40.78 19.25
CA LEU A 452 -27.41 -39.81 20.33
C LEU A 452 -26.44 -40.39 21.36
#